data_AF-A0A662DCP0-F1
#
_entry.id   AF-A0A662DCP0-F1
#
_cell.length_a   1.000
_cell.length_b   1.000
_cell.length_c   1.000
_cell.angle_alpha   90.00
_cell.angle_beta   90.00
_cell.angle_gamma   90.00
#
_symmetry.space_group_name_H-M   'P 1'
#
loop_
_entity.id
_entity.type
_entity.pdbx_description
1 polymer ?
#
loop_
_entity_poly.entity_id
_entity_poly.type
_entity_poly.pdbx_seq_one_letter_code
_entity_poly.pdbx_strand_id
1 'polypeptide(L)'
;LAAGVMIVPDCGLAPGLANVVAEDLIASADEGPIDSIQIRVGALPQQPLGIFGYQLAFSPEGLINEYAEPCEVIEHGRYGTVEPLTRFEDVTWEGWGPLEAFSTAGGTSTMASRHTDRVRNLEYKTLRFPGHGRLFRSMLEIGLFEESKSIVGTTEVAPRDVLLNALDHTLPRGEPDVVLIRVWRDQGDSRLAYQMVDTEQDGFSALARTTAFPATALGDLIARGIVDRPGVATMNEAVNGKDLLPELVPVGIEFEEV
;
A
#
# COMPACT_ATOMS: atom_id res chain seq x y z
N LEU A 1 -3.28 26.43 12.35
CA LEU A 1 -3.00 26.88 10.97
C LEU A 1 -2.43 28.32 10.88
N ALA A 2 -1.93 28.92 11.98
CA ALA A 2 -1.46 30.32 11.98
C ALA A 2 -0.05 30.55 11.41
N ALA A 3 0.73 29.49 11.17
CA ALA A 3 2.13 29.60 10.75
C ALA A 3 2.33 29.65 9.22
N GLY A 4 1.27 29.46 8.42
CA GLY A 4 1.39 29.42 6.95
C GLY A 4 2.18 28.20 6.41
N VAL A 5 2.32 27.14 7.20
CA VAL A 5 3.08 25.94 6.86
C VAL A 5 2.16 24.85 6.31
N MET A 6 2.65 24.13 5.30
CA MET A 6 2.05 22.89 4.79
C MET A 6 2.76 21.67 5.38
N ILE A 7 1.99 20.64 5.75
CA ILE A 7 2.47 19.34 6.20
C ILE A 7 1.72 18.28 5.39
N VAL A 8 2.45 17.52 4.58
CA VAL A 8 1.86 16.44 3.79
C VAL A 8 2.44 15.10 4.25
N PRO A 9 1.73 14.33 5.10
CA PRO A 9 2.10 12.94 5.38
C PRO A 9 1.75 12.02 4.20
N ASP A 10 2.05 10.73 4.33
CA ASP A 10 1.62 9.68 3.41
C ASP A 10 2.03 9.92 1.94
N CYS A 11 3.28 10.34 1.73
CA CYS A 11 3.82 10.70 0.41
C CYS A 11 4.61 9.58 -0.27
N GLY A 12 4.39 8.33 0.12
CA GLY A 12 5.16 7.18 -0.36
C GLY A 12 4.45 6.42 -1.48
N LEU A 13 4.63 5.10 -1.46
CA LEU A 13 3.99 4.17 -2.39
C LEU A 13 2.50 3.94 -2.03
N ALA A 14 2.27 3.40 -0.83
CA ALA A 14 0.96 3.10 -0.26
C ALA A 14 1.07 3.11 1.28
N PRO A 15 0.56 4.14 1.97
CA PRO A 15 -0.21 5.24 1.39
C PRO A 15 0.66 6.27 0.63
N GLY A 16 0.07 6.87 -0.40
CA GLY A 16 0.69 7.87 -1.29
C GLY A 16 0.28 7.70 -2.75
N LEU A 17 1.22 7.29 -3.61
CA LEU A 17 1.03 7.18 -5.05
C LEU A 17 -0.21 6.35 -5.44
N ALA A 18 -0.42 5.20 -4.81
CA ALA A 18 -1.59 4.36 -5.09
C ALA A 18 -2.92 5.07 -4.74
N ASN A 19 -2.93 5.89 -3.69
CA ASN A 19 -4.12 6.65 -3.28
C ASN A 19 -4.39 7.82 -4.23
N VAL A 20 -3.35 8.48 -4.77
CA VAL A 20 -3.51 9.54 -5.78
C VAL A 20 -4.24 8.99 -7.01
N VAL A 21 -3.84 7.82 -7.51
CA VAL A 21 -4.53 7.17 -8.65
C VAL A 21 -5.96 6.79 -8.29
N ALA A 22 -6.20 6.32 -7.07
CA ALA A 22 -7.55 5.98 -6.60
C ALA A 22 -8.46 7.21 -6.50
N GLU A 23 -7.94 8.36 -6.03
CA GLU A 23 -8.69 9.63 -6.02
C GLU A 23 -9.03 10.11 -7.42
N ASP A 24 -8.11 10.00 -8.39
CA ASP A 24 -8.37 10.36 -9.79
C ASP A 24 -9.48 9.49 -10.40
N LEU A 25 -9.50 8.19 -10.08
CA LEU A 25 -10.59 7.30 -10.49
C LEU A 25 -11.94 7.68 -9.87
N ILE A 26 -11.95 8.13 -8.61
CA ILE A 26 -13.17 8.63 -7.95
C ILE A 26 -13.62 9.94 -8.60
N ALA A 27 -12.69 10.87 -8.85
CA ALA A 27 -12.97 12.18 -9.41
C ALA A 27 -13.46 12.14 -10.87
N SER A 28 -13.01 11.14 -11.64
CA SER A 28 -13.41 10.91 -13.04
C SER A 28 -14.69 10.08 -13.20
N ALA A 29 -15.38 9.74 -12.11
CA ALA A 29 -16.59 8.93 -12.16
C ALA A 29 -17.81 9.73 -12.62
N ASP A 30 -18.70 9.07 -13.36
CA ASP A 30 -19.99 9.63 -13.76
C ASP A 30 -20.86 9.93 -12.53
N GLU A 31 -21.90 10.74 -12.69
CA GLU A 31 -22.87 11.02 -11.63
C GLU A 31 -23.47 9.73 -11.03
N GLY A 32 -23.81 9.77 -9.74
CA GLY A 32 -24.37 8.62 -9.00
C GLY A 32 -23.29 7.68 -8.44
N PRO A 33 -23.64 6.74 -7.55
CA PRO A 33 -22.69 6.01 -6.69
C PRO A 33 -21.67 5.16 -7.47
N ILE A 34 -20.44 5.08 -6.96
CA ILE A 34 -19.40 4.15 -7.42
C ILE A 34 -19.62 2.81 -6.71
N ASP A 35 -19.63 1.71 -7.44
CA ASP A 35 -19.86 0.38 -6.86
C ASP A 35 -18.63 -0.15 -6.13
N SER A 36 -17.43 0.07 -6.71
CA SER A 36 -16.18 -0.26 -6.03
C SER A 36 -15.02 0.65 -6.43
N ILE A 37 -14.13 0.94 -5.47
CA ILE A 37 -12.75 1.36 -5.69
C ILE A 37 -11.87 0.31 -5.07
N GLN A 38 -10.86 -0.13 -5.80
CA GLN A 38 -10.03 -1.20 -5.30
C GLN A 38 -8.55 -1.03 -5.60
N ILE A 39 -7.71 -1.35 -4.62
CA ILE A 39 -6.27 -1.08 -4.65
C ILE A 39 -5.51 -2.37 -4.31
N ARG A 40 -4.65 -2.84 -5.23
CA ARG A 40 -3.72 -3.95 -5.02
C ARG A 40 -2.30 -3.42 -5.13
N VAL A 41 -1.47 -3.62 -4.11
CA VAL A 41 -0.08 -3.16 -4.11
C VAL A 41 0.84 -4.27 -3.61
N GLY A 42 1.98 -4.48 -4.26
CA GLY A 42 3.01 -5.39 -3.78
C GLY A 42 4.40 -4.86 -4.07
N ALA A 43 5.27 -4.90 -3.06
CA ALA A 43 6.71 -4.82 -3.23
C ALA A 43 7.28 -6.21 -2.97
N LEU A 44 7.84 -6.82 -3.99
CA LEU A 44 8.17 -8.25 -4.05
C LEU A 44 9.61 -8.42 -4.53
N PRO A 45 10.34 -9.45 -4.11
CA PRO A 45 11.51 -9.86 -4.88
C PRO A 45 11.06 -10.32 -6.28
N GLN A 46 11.88 -10.11 -7.30
CA GLN A 46 11.55 -10.55 -8.66
C GLN A 46 11.47 -12.08 -8.78
N GLN A 47 12.13 -12.80 -7.86
CA GLN A 47 12.04 -14.24 -7.71
C GLN A 47 11.62 -14.57 -6.27
N PRO A 48 10.71 -15.54 -6.04
CA PRO A 48 10.32 -15.92 -4.70
C PRO A 48 11.49 -16.54 -3.94
N LEU A 49 11.77 -16.03 -2.73
CA LEU A 49 12.88 -16.48 -1.88
C LEU A 49 12.37 -17.19 -0.63
N GLY A 50 12.82 -18.43 -0.45
CA GLY A 50 12.43 -19.27 0.68
C GLY A 50 10.94 -19.58 0.75
N ILE A 51 10.49 -20.09 1.90
CA ILE A 51 9.08 -20.50 2.08
C ILE A 51 8.12 -19.31 2.14
N PHE A 52 8.61 -18.13 2.54
CA PHE A 52 7.81 -16.91 2.57
C PHE A 52 7.67 -16.26 1.19
N GLY A 53 8.48 -16.67 0.20
CA GLY A 53 8.54 -16.00 -1.10
C GLY A 53 8.83 -14.50 -0.96
N TYR A 54 9.64 -14.09 0.01
CA TYR A 54 9.73 -12.69 0.42
C TYR A 54 11.16 -12.30 0.78
N GLN A 55 11.47 -11.02 0.59
CA GLN A 55 12.66 -10.35 1.12
C GLN A 55 12.23 -9.19 2.00
N LEU A 56 13.02 -8.87 3.02
CA LEU A 56 12.71 -7.79 3.94
C LEU A 56 13.06 -6.43 3.30
N ALA A 57 12.12 -5.93 2.50
CA ALA A 57 12.27 -4.71 1.70
C ALA A 57 12.19 -3.41 2.53
N PHE A 58 11.55 -3.46 3.71
CA PHE A 58 11.46 -2.36 4.67
C PHE A 58 11.51 -2.89 6.11
N SER A 59 11.26 -2.05 7.11
CA SER A 59 11.35 -2.43 8.52
C SER A 59 10.39 -3.60 8.85
N PRO A 60 10.87 -4.63 9.58
CA PRO A 60 10.02 -5.74 10.00
C PRO A 60 8.91 -5.28 10.96
N GLU A 61 9.13 -4.22 11.75
CA GLU A 61 8.10 -3.63 12.60
C GLU A 61 6.93 -3.10 11.76
N GLY A 62 7.24 -2.37 10.68
CA GLY A 62 6.25 -1.87 9.73
C GLY A 62 5.47 -3.02 9.09
N LEU A 63 6.16 -4.07 8.65
CA LEU A 63 5.53 -5.25 8.06
C LEU A 63 4.54 -5.90 9.03
N ILE A 64 4.94 -6.08 10.30
CA ILE A 64 4.06 -6.66 11.31
C ILE A 64 2.90 -5.73 11.66
N ASN A 65 3.09 -4.40 11.68
CA ASN A 65 1.98 -3.45 11.89
C ASN A 65 0.90 -3.61 10.80
N GLU A 66 1.30 -3.63 9.53
CA GLU A 66 0.39 -3.83 8.39
C GLU A 66 -0.42 -5.14 8.50
N TYR A 67 0.16 -6.16 9.15
CA TYR A 67 -0.41 -7.49 9.31
C TYR A 67 -1.14 -7.70 10.65
N ALA A 68 -1.07 -6.75 11.57
CA ALA A 68 -1.65 -6.82 12.91
C ALA A 68 -2.84 -5.88 13.10
N GLU A 69 -2.81 -4.71 12.45
CA GLU A 69 -3.80 -3.66 12.65
C GLU A 69 -5.10 -3.92 11.86
N PRO A 70 -6.26 -3.45 12.36
CA PRO A 70 -7.51 -3.51 11.61
C PRO A 70 -7.41 -2.79 10.27
N CYS A 71 -7.88 -3.40 9.19
CA CYS A 71 -7.81 -2.81 7.86
C CYS A 71 -9.07 -1.99 7.56
N GLU A 72 -8.93 -0.69 7.32
CA GLU A 72 -10.03 0.21 7.02
C GLU A 72 -10.62 -0.04 5.62
N VAL A 73 -11.94 -0.19 5.56
CA VAL A 73 -12.69 -0.46 4.34
C VAL A 73 -13.96 0.38 4.28
N ILE A 74 -14.53 0.48 3.08
CA ILE A 74 -15.95 0.81 2.92
C ILE A 74 -16.67 -0.46 2.50
N GLU A 75 -17.75 -0.81 3.19
CA GLU A 75 -18.66 -1.88 2.80
C GLU A 75 -20.10 -1.39 2.77
N HIS A 76 -20.77 -1.53 1.63
CA HIS A 76 -22.14 -1.07 1.43
C HIS A 76 -22.33 0.44 1.76
N GLY A 77 -21.35 1.27 1.39
CA GLY A 77 -21.37 2.72 1.63
C GLY A 77 -21.15 3.11 3.09
N ARG A 78 -20.61 2.20 3.91
CA ARG A 78 -20.31 2.48 5.32
C ARG A 78 -18.86 2.17 5.63
N TYR A 79 -18.22 3.07 6.36
CA TYR A 79 -16.90 2.83 6.93
C TYR A 79 -16.95 1.65 7.90
N GLY A 80 -15.92 0.81 7.84
CA GLY A 80 -15.71 -0.30 8.75
C GLY A 80 -14.26 -0.76 8.75
N THR A 81 -13.98 -1.82 9.50
CA THR A 81 -12.67 -2.47 9.53
C THR A 81 -12.83 -3.97 9.35
N VAL A 82 -11.84 -4.60 8.73
CA VAL A 82 -11.73 -6.06 8.61
C VAL A 82 -10.44 -6.53 9.26
N GLU A 83 -10.39 -7.81 9.66
CA GLU A 83 -9.17 -8.39 10.19
C GLU A 83 -8.06 -8.44 9.12
N PRO A 84 -6.81 -8.15 9.48
CA PRO A 84 -5.68 -8.30 8.56
C PRO A 84 -5.44 -9.78 8.22
N LEU A 85 -4.70 -10.04 7.14
CA LEU A 85 -4.39 -11.40 6.70
C LEU A 85 -5.66 -12.25 6.43
N THR A 86 -6.71 -11.59 5.97
CA THR A 86 -7.97 -12.22 5.55
C THR A 86 -8.33 -11.83 4.11
N ARG A 87 -9.51 -12.27 3.63
CA ARG A 87 -10.04 -11.96 2.30
C ARG A 87 -9.08 -12.29 1.16
N PHE A 88 -8.45 -13.47 1.28
CA PHE A 88 -7.53 -14.00 0.29
C PHE A 88 -8.16 -14.04 -1.11
N GLU A 89 -7.36 -13.68 -2.10
CA GLU A 89 -7.71 -13.64 -3.51
C GLU A 89 -6.53 -14.16 -4.33
N ASP A 90 -6.78 -15.08 -5.25
CA ASP A 90 -5.77 -15.50 -6.22
C ASP A 90 -5.67 -14.44 -7.32
N VAL A 91 -4.46 -13.94 -7.56
CA VAL A 91 -4.20 -12.88 -8.54
C VAL A 91 -3.25 -13.40 -9.61
N THR A 92 -3.72 -13.35 -10.86
CA THR A 92 -2.86 -13.54 -12.04
C THR A 92 -2.42 -12.18 -12.55
N TRP A 93 -1.12 -12.01 -12.76
CA TRP A 93 -0.55 -10.78 -13.30
C TRP A 93 0.32 -11.13 -14.51
N GLU A 94 0.22 -10.37 -15.59
CA GLU A 94 1.01 -10.66 -16.79
C GLU A 94 2.49 -10.34 -16.54
N GLY A 95 3.37 -11.33 -16.74
CA GLY A 95 4.80 -11.21 -16.43
C GLY A 95 5.17 -11.39 -14.95
N TRP A 96 4.20 -11.40 -14.03
CA TRP A 96 4.44 -11.55 -12.60
C TRP A 96 3.47 -12.53 -11.94
N GLY A 97 3.97 -13.38 -11.05
CA GLY A 97 3.13 -14.33 -10.32
C GLY A 97 3.13 -15.76 -10.88
N PRO A 98 2.15 -16.61 -10.49
CA PRO A 98 0.91 -16.32 -9.76
C PRO A 98 1.15 -15.64 -8.40
N LEU A 99 0.19 -14.82 -7.96
CA LEU A 99 0.21 -14.06 -6.71
C LEU A 99 -1.03 -14.36 -5.86
N GLU A 100 -0.97 -14.01 -4.60
CA GLU A 100 -2.11 -13.89 -3.69
C GLU A 100 -2.25 -12.45 -3.22
N ALA A 101 -3.48 -12.01 -2.93
CA ALA A 101 -3.77 -10.74 -2.28
C ALA A 101 -4.56 -10.96 -0.98
N PHE A 102 -4.29 -10.16 0.04
CA PHE A 102 -5.02 -10.19 1.32
C PHE A 102 -5.08 -8.80 1.97
N SER A 103 -6.06 -8.60 2.85
CA SER A 103 -6.27 -7.31 3.53
C SER A 103 -5.11 -7.01 4.50
N THR A 104 -4.62 -5.77 4.45
CA THR A 104 -3.57 -5.24 5.33
C THR A 104 -3.89 -3.79 5.66
N ALA A 105 -3.45 -3.32 6.84
CA ALA A 105 -3.77 -2.00 7.34
C ALA A 105 -2.97 -0.88 6.64
N GLY A 106 -3.43 0.37 6.83
CA GLY A 106 -2.70 1.59 6.47
C GLY A 106 -2.72 2.00 4.99
N GLY A 107 -2.86 1.05 4.06
CA GLY A 107 -2.77 1.33 2.61
C GLY A 107 -3.86 2.24 2.03
N THR A 108 -5.01 2.40 2.71
CA THR A 108 -6.08 3.32 2.29
C THR A 108 -5.91 4.74 2.84
N SER A 109 -5.00 4.96 3.80
CA SER A 109 -4.91 6.20 4.57
C SER A 109 -6.30 6.67 5.03
N THR A 110 -6.70 7.91 4.71
CA THR A 110 -7.99 8.47 5.12
C THR A 110 -9.13 8.20 4.11
N MET A 111 -8.86 7.53 2.99
CA MET A 111 -9.84 7.38 1.91
C MET A 111 -11.13 6.68 2.36
N ALA A 112 -11.01 5.61 3.16
CA ALA A 112 -12.16 4.83 3.60
C ALA A 112 -13.15 5.64 4.45
N SER A 113 -12.66 6.58 5.26
CA SER A 113 -13.54 7.42 6.08
C SER A 113 -14.14 8.60 5.30
N ARG A 114 -13.45 9.07 4.25
CA ARG A 114 -13.85 10.25 3.46
C ARG A 114 -14.89 9.97 2.39
N HIS A 115 -14.86 8.80 1.75
CA HIS A 115 -15.62 8.52 0.52
C HIS A 115 -16.90 7.70 0.72
N THR A 116 -17.40 7.60 1.96
CA THR A 116 -18.58 6.77 2.29
C THR A 116 -19.88 7.23 1.63
N ASP A 117 -19.98 8.50 1.25
CA ASP A 117 -21.13 9.07 0.53
C ASP A 117 -21.09 8.81 -0.98
N ARG A 118 -19.90 8.48 -1.51
CA ARG A 118 -19.64 8.35 -2.95
C ARG A 118 -19.40 6.91 -3.40
N VAL A 119 -18.72 6.11 -2.57
CA VAL A 119 -18.21 4.77 -2.90
C VAL A 119 -18.92 3.72 -2.04
N ARG A 120 -19.42 2.66 -2.67
CA ARG A 120 -20.08 1.56 -1.95
C ARG A 120 -19.10 0.57 -1.35
N ASN A 121 -18.02 0.23 -2.06
CA ASN A 121 -17.00 -0.69 -1.56
C ASN A 121 -15.60 -0.14 -1.83
N LEU A 122 -14.77 -0.04 -0.81
CA LEU A 122 -13.38 0.39 -0.93
C LEU A 122 -12.50 -0.58 -0.16
N GLU A 123 -11.55 -1.20 -0.84
CA GLU A 123 -10.64 -2.17 -0.23
C GLU A 123 -9.21 -2.03 -0.78
N TYR A 124 -8.25 -2.08 0.13
CA TYR A 124 -6.82 -2.22 -0.14
C TYR A 124 -6.36 -3.64 0.20
N LYS A 125 -5.56 -4.24 -0.67
CA LYS A 125 -4.91 -5.51 -0.41
C LYS A 125 -3.44 -5.49 -0.82
N THR A 126 -2.64 -6.19 -0.02
CA THR A 126 -1.24 -6.41 -0.32
C THR A 126 -1.07 -7.65 -1.19
N LEU A 127 -0.29 -7.55 -2.26
CA LEU A 127 0.12 -8.65 -3.12
C LEU A 127 1.37 -9.33 -2.56
N ARG A 128 1.37 -10.68 -2.54
CA ARG A 128 2.50 -11.54 -2.18
C ARG A 128 2.54 -12.79 -3.07
N PHE A 129 3.65 -13.52 -3.04
CA PHE A 129 3.68 -14.85 -3.64
C PHE A 129 2.81 -15.83 -2.83
N PRO A 130 2.20 -16.83 -3.48
CA PRO A 130 1.26 -17.75 -2.84
C PRO A 130 1.82 -18.43 -1.59
N GLY A 131 1.03 -18.46 -0.52
CA GLY A 131 1.35 -19.09 0.76
C GLY A 131 1.88 -18.12 1.82
N HIS A 132 2.39 -16.95 1.44
CA HIS A 132 2.97 -15.97 2.35
C HIS A 132 2.00 -15.54 3.46
N GLY A 133 0.83 -15.04 3.09
CA GLY A 133 -0.17 -14.51 4.01
C GLY A 133 -0.71 -15.57 4.95
N ARG A 134 -0.83 -16.84 4.52
CA ARG A 134 -1.24 -17.93 5.42
C ARG A 134 -0.17 -18.25 6.46
N LEU A 135 1.12 -18.16 6.10
CA LEU A 135 2.21 -18.35 7.06
C LEU A 135 2.18 -17.24 8.13
N PHE A 136 2.10 -15.98 7.73
CA PHE A 136 2.00 -14.87 8.68
C PHE A 136 0.70 -14.92 9.50
N ARG A 137 -0.41 -15.34 8.89
CA ARG A 137 -1.69 -15.49 9.60
C ARG A 137 -1.57 -16.52 10.71
N SER A 138 -0.89 -17.64 10.44
CA SER A 138 -0.65 -18.65 11.48
C SER A 138 0.15 -18.09 12.66
N MET A 139 1.12 -17.21 12.40
CA MET A 139 1.92 -16.54 13.45
C MET A 139 1.08 -15.56 14.26
N LEU A 140 0.21 -14.78 13.60
CA LEU A 140 -0.75 -13.91 14.25
C LEU A 140 -1.69 -14.71 15.16
N GLU A 141 -2.29 -15.79 14.66
CA GLU A 141 -3.28 -16.60 15.39
C GLU A 141 -2.69 -17.29 16.63
N ILE A 142 -1.40 -17.63 16.64
CA ILE A 142 -0.73 -18.20 17.82
C ILE A 142 -0.14 -17.13 18.76
N GLY A 143 -0.36 -15.85 18.48
CA GLY A 143 0.04 -14.74 19.35
C GLY A 143 1.50 -14.29 19.20
N LEU A 144 2.19 -14.62 18.09
CA LEU A 144 3.56 -14.13 17.87
C LEU A 144 3.63 -12.62 17.57
N PHE A 145 2.50 -11.96 17.40
CA PHE A 145 2.42 -10.51 17.16
C PHE A 145 2.14 -9.72 18.45
N GLU A 146 1.93 -10.40 19.57
CA GLU A 146 1.63 -9.80 20.87
C GLU A 146 2.82 -8.96 21.39
N GLU A 147 2.53 -7.72 21.76
CA GLU A 147 3.46 -6.82 22.46
C GLU A 147 3.49 -7.06 23.98
N SER A 148 2.44 -7.72 24.50
CA SER A 148 2.36 -8.07 25.90
C SER A 148 3.46 -9.07 26.26
N LYS A 149 4.28 -8.73 27.26
CA LYS A 149 5.39 -9.58 27.67
C LYS A 149 4.88 -10.82 28.39
N SER A 150 5.53 -11.95 28.13
CA SER A 150 5.32 -13.20 28.84
C SER A 150 6.65 -13.76 29.35
N ILE A 151 6.60 -14.63 30.37
CA ILE A 151 7.79 -15.27 30.92
C ILE A 151 8.06 -16.56 30.14
N VAL A 152 9.19 -16.62 29.44
CA VAL A 152 9.71 -17.81 28.77
C VAL A 152 10.95 -18.29 29.54
N GLY A 153 10.79 -19.38 30.29
CA GLY A 153 11.83 -19.85 31.21
C GLY A 153 12.07 -18.85 32.34
N THR A 154 13.19 -18.11 32.29
CA THR A 154 13.55 -17.06 33.26
C THR A 154 13.56 -15.65 32.66
N THR A 155 13.19 -15.50 31.39
CA THR A 155 13.24 -14.22 30.67
C THR A 155 11.84 -13.70 30.41
N GLU A 156 11.62 -12.41 30.65
CA GLU A 156 10.39 -11.70 30.29
C GLU A 156 10.58 -11.04 28.92
N VAL A 157 9.80 -11.47 27.93
CA VAL A 157 9.93 -11.03 26.53
C VAL A 157 8.57 -10.99 25.83
N ALA A 158 8.37 -10.05 24.91
CA ALA A 158 7.19 -10.04 24.05
C ALA A 158 7.39 -11.03 22.89
N PRO A 159 6.40 -11.88 22.56
CA PRO A 159 6.48 -12.75 21.38
C PRO A 159 6.83 -11.98 20.09
N ARG A 160 6.30 -10.76 19.94
CA ARG A 160 6.59 -9.87 18.82
C ARG A 160 8.08 -9.55 18.70
N ASP A 161 8.76 -9.24 19.80
CA ASP A 161 10.20 -8.93 19.78
C ASP A 161 11.03 -10.12 19.28
N VAL A 162 10.64 -11.34 19.67
CA VAL A 162 11.29 -12.58 19.22
C VAL A 162 11.06 -12.80 17.73
N LEU A 163 9.82 -12.61 17.25
CA LEU A 163 9.48 -12.73 15.84
C LEU A 163 10.25 -11.70 14.99
N LEU A 164 10.23 -10.43 15.39
CA LEU A 164 10.92 -9.35 14.68
C LEU A 164 12.42 -9.64 14.56
N ASN A 165 13.06 -10.04 15.67
CA ASN A 165 14.47 -10.42 15.65
C ASN A 165 14.72 -11.62 14.71
N ALA A 166 13.85 -12.64 14.73
CA ALA A 166 13.99 -13.80 13.85
C ALA A 166 13.86 -13.41 12.36
N LEU A 167 12.84 -12.61 12.00
CA LEU A 167 12.63 -12.14 10.63
C LEU A 167 13.80 -11.29 10.15
N ASP A 168 14.28 -10.35 10.97
CA ASP A 168 15.38 -9.46 10.65
C ASP A 168 16.68 -10.22 10.30
N HIS A 169 16.94 -11.32 11.00
CA HIS A 169 18.16 -12.12 10.82
C HIS A 169 18.06 -13.19 9.73
N THR A 170 16.84 -13.59 9.33
CA THR A 170 16.65 -14.76 8.45
C THR A 170 16.12 -14.41 7.07
N LEU A 171 15.38 -13.31 6.93
CA LEU A 171 14.88 -12.89 5.63
C LEU A 171 16.00 -12.24 4.80
N PRO A 172 16.06 -12.54 3.48
CA PRO A 172 17.01 -11.90 2.59
C PRO A 172 16.73 -10.41 2.44
N ARG A 173 17.73 -9.65 2.00
CA ARG A 173 17.67 -8.19 1.79
C ARG A 173 18.48 -7.82 0.56
N GLY A 174 18.05 -6.78 -0.16
CA GLY A 174 18.80 -6.22 -1.28
C GLY A 174 18.78 -7.08 -2.54
N GLU A 175 17.77 -7.94 -2.67
CA GLU A 175 17.54 -8.73 -3.88
C GLU A 175 16.80 -7.86 -4.89
N PRO A 176 16.97 -8.10 -6.21
CA PRO A 176 16.19 -7.41 -7.23
C PRO A 176 14.70 -7.47 -6.91
N ASP A 177 14.05 -6.32 -6.88
CA ASP A 177 12.63 -6.19 -6.53
C ASP A 177 11.78 -5.69 -7.70
N VAL A 178 10.48 -5.85 -7.53
CA VAL A 178 9.42 -5.32 -8.38
C VAL A 178 8.36 -4.70 -7.48
N VAL A 179 7.82 -3.57 -7.92
CA VAL A 179 6.62 -2.96 -7.36
C VAL A 179 5.48 -3.07 -8.35
N LEU A 180 4.36 -3.61 -7.89
CA LEU A 180 3.12 -3.75 -8.63
C LEU A 180 2.06 -2.89 -7.95
N ILE A 181 1.38 -2.04 -8.72
CA ILE A 181 0.18 -1.32 -8.27
C ILE A 181 -0.90 -1.56 -9.30
N ARG A 182 -2.09 -1.99 -8.87
CA ARG A 182 -3.30 -1.97 -9.70
C ARG A 182 -4.42 -1.30 -8.93
N VAL A 183 -5.03 -0.29 -9.54
CA VAL A 183 -6.19 0.40 -9.00
C VAL A 183 -7.31 0.37 -10.02
N TRP A 184 -8.52 0.06 -9.59
CA TRP A 184 -9.67 0.12 -10.49
C TRP A 184 -10.93 0.61 -9.81
N ARG A 185 -11.83 1.11 -10.66
CA ARG A 185 -13.19 1.52 -10.33
C ARG A 185 -14.19 0.67 -11.08
N ASP A 186 -15.19 0.17 -10.37
CA ASP A 186 -16.41 -0.39 -10.95
C ASP A 186 -17.58 0.59 -10.75
N GLN A 187 -18.33 0.88 -11.82
CA GLN A 187 -19.54 1.69 -11.77
C GLN A 187 -20.54 1.20 -12.83
N GLY A 188 -21.65 0.61 -12.38
CA GLY A 188 -22.58 -0.08 -13.27
C GLY A 188 -21.88 -1.21 -14.02
N ASP A 189 -21.98 -1.20 -15.35
CA ASP A 189 -21.33 -2.19 -16.23
C ASP A 189 -19.91 -1.78 -16.68
N SER A 190 -19.40 -0.63 -16.20
CA SER A 190 -18.08 -0.10 -16.59
C SER A 190 -17.02 -0.38 -15.54
N ARG A 191 -15.86 -0.85 -16.00
CA ARG A 191 -14.61 -0.89 -15.23
C ARG A 191 -13.58 0.03 -15.88
N LEU A 192 -12.90 0.83 -15.07
CA LEU A 192 -11.68 1.54 -15.46
C LEU A 192 -10.57 1.14 -14.51
N ALA A 193 -9.45 0.63 -15.04
CA ALA A 193 -8.33 0.16 -14.26
C ALA A 193 -7.01 0.73 -14.77
N TYR A 194 -6.14 1.08 -13.84
CA TYR A 194 -4.77 1.46 -14.11
C TYR A 194 -3.81 0.52 -13.39
N GLN A 195 -2.69 0.20 -14.03
CA GLN A 195 -1.62 -0.54 -13.39
C GLN A 195 -0.25 0.11 -13.61
N MET A 196 0.66 -0.15 -12.69
CA MET A 196 2.07 0.22 -12.77
C MET A 196 2.90 -1.01 -12.37
N VAL A 197 3.97 -1.23 -13.14
CA VAL A 197 5.01 -2.20 -12.85
C VAL A 197 6.34 -1.44 -12.89
N ASP A 198 7.04 -1.35 -11.77
CA ASP A 198 8.38 -0.79 -11.69
C ASP A 198 9.35 -1.88 -11.19
N THR A 199 10.55 -1.91 -11.76
CA THR A 199 11.63 -2.82 -11.38
C THR A 199 12.87 -2.01 -11.02
N GLU A 200 13.84 -2.63 -10.35
CA GLU A 200 15.11 -1.97 -10.07
C GLU A 200 15.71 -1.32 -11.33
N GLN A 201 16.15 -0.07 -11.18
CA GLN A 201 16.74 0.71 -12.27
C GLN A 201 17.63 1.81 -11.70
N ASP A 202 18.70 2.14 -12.43
CA ASP A 202 19.62 3.25 -12.10
C ASP A 202 20.26 3.15 -10.71
N GLY A 203 20.45 1.91 -10.21
CA GLY A 203 21.04 1.65 -8.90
C GLY A 203 20.09 1.80 -7.72
N PHE A 204 18.80 1.97 -7.97
CA PHE A 204 17.75 1.99 -6.95
C PHE A 204 16.83 0.78 -7.09
N SER A 205 16.40 0.23 -5.96
CA SER A 205 15.32 -0.75 -5.93
C SER A 205 14.00 -0.10 -6.37
N ALA A 206 13.09 -0.90 -6.92
CA ALA A 206 11.76 -0.46 -7.33
C ALA A 206 10.98 0.17 -6.15
N LEU A 207 11.07 -0.43 -4.96
CA LEU A 207 10.44 0.14 -3.77
C LEU A 207 11.02 1.51 -3.39
N ALA A 208 12.34 1.69 -3.50
CA ALA A 208 12.96 2.98 -3.21
C ALA A 208 12.51 4.05 -4.20
N ARG A 209 12.48 3.72 -5.49
CA ARG A 209 12.03 4.62 -6.58
C ARG A 209 10.58 5.04 -6.39
N THR A 210 9.69 4.08 -6.23
CA THR A 210 8.24 4.29 -6.10
C THR A 210 7.81 4.86 -4.75
N THR A 211 8.71 4.92 -3.76
CA THR A 211 8.48 5.64 -2.50
C THR A 211 9.05 7.06 -2.54
N ALA A 212 10.28 7.23 -3.04
CA ALA A 212 10.97 8.51 -2.98
C ALA A 212 10.55 9.48 -4.08
N PHE A 213 10.39 9.01 -5.33
CA PHE A 213 10.10 9.91 -6.45
C PHE A 213 8.72 10.57 -6.38
N PRO A 214 7.64 9.90 -5.93
CA PRO A 214 6.37 10.59 -5.67
C PRO A 214 6.51 11.69 -4.61
N ALA A 215 7.24 11.44 -3.52
CA ALA A 215 7.49 12.45 -2.49
C ALA A 215 8.27 13.66 -3.02
N THR A 216 9.32 13.43 -3.81
CA THR A 216 10.12 14.53 -4.39
C THR A 216 9.37 15.28 -5.47
N ALA A 217 8.59 14.59 -6.31
CA ALA A 217 7.73 15.22 -7.31
C ALA A 217 6.71 16.16 -6.64
N LEU A 218 6.07 15.72 -5.55
CA LEU A 218 5.22 16.61 -4.76
C LEU A 218 6.01 17.82 -4.22
N GLY A 219 7.23 17.60 -3.71
CA GLY A 219 8.12 18.68 -3.27
C GLY A 219 8.38 19.72 -4.38
N ASP A 220 8.62 19.27 -5.61
CA ASP A 220 8.84 20.15 -6.76
C ASP A 220 7.56 20.90 -7.17
N LEU A 221 6.39 20.28 -7.05
CA LEU A 221 5.11 20.93 -7.30
C LEU A 221 4.80 22.01 -6.23
N ILE A 222 5.15 21.74 -4.97
CA ILE A 222 5.05 22.72 -3.88
C ILE A 222 6.03 23.88 -4.12
N ALA A 223 7.29 23.60 -4.48
CA ALA A 223 8.29 24.62 -4.76
C ALA A 223 7.92 25.53 -5.94
N ARG A 224 7.20 24.99 -6.94
CA ARG A 224 6.65 25.74 -8.07
C ARG A 224 5.35 26.49 -7.75
N GLY A 225 4.77 26.30 -6.57
CA GLY A 225 3.48 26.88 -6.18
C GLY A 225 2.27 26.29 -6.90
N ILE A 226 2.43 25.10 -7.52
CA ILE A 226 1.31 24.36 -8.12
C ILE A 226 0.45 23.75 -7.00
N VAL A 227 1.10 23.22 -5.97
CA VAL A 227 0.46 22.80 -4.72
C VAL A 227 0.77 23.83 -3.65
N ASP A 228 -0.20 24.69 -3.34
CA ASP A 228 -0.05 25.77 -2.36
C ASP A 228 -1.27 25.86 -1.42
N ARG A 229 -1.31 24.95 -0.44
CA ARG A 229 -2.32 24.90 0.63
C ARG A 229 -1.67 24.79 2.01
N PRO A 230 -1.72 25.84 2.85
CA PRO A 230 -1.32 25.71 4.24
C PRO A 230 -2.17 24.67 5.00
N GLY A 231 -1.55 23.94 5.91
CA GLY A 231 -2.19 22.95 6.76
C GLY A 231 -1.79 21.51 6.50
N VAL A 232 -2.59 20.60 7.04
CA VAL A 232 -2.33 19.16 6.99
C VAL A 232 -3.25 18.53 5.96
N ALA A 233 -2.68 17.71 5.07
CA ALA A 233 -3.41 16.94 4.06
C ALA A 233 -2.56 15.73 3.68
N THR A 234 -3.14 14.56 3.47
CA THR A 234 -2.39 13.44 2.87
C THR A 234 -2.02 13.77 1.42
N MET A 235 -1.08 13.02 0.82
CA MET A 235 -0.64 13.26 -0.55
C MET A 235 -1.81 13.32 -1.54
N ASN A 236 -2.73 12.36 -1.47
CA ASN A 236 -3.92 12.27 -2.34
C ASN A 236 -4.96 13.38 -2.09
N GLU A 237 -4.86 14.12 -0.98
CA GLU A 237 -5.65 15.34 -0.74
C GLU A 237 -4.93 16.62 -1.18
N ALA A 238 -3.60 16.57 -1.28
CA ALA A 238 -2.75 17.70 -1.62
C ALA A 238 -2.56 17.87 -3.12
N VAL A 239 -2.48 16.76 -3.87
CA VAL A 239 -2.20 16.75 -5.31
C VAL A 239 -3.07 15.70 -6.01
N ASN A 240 -3.48 16.01 -7.23
CA ASN A 240 -4.18 15.08 -8.12
C ASN A 240 -3.18 14.37 -9.07
N GLY A 241 -3.59 13.27 -9.71
CA GLY A 241 -2.70 12.52 -10.58
C GLY A 241 -2.37 13.26 -11.89
N LYS A 242 -3.23 14.16 -12.38
CA LYS A 242 -2.94 15.02 -13.55
C LYS A 242 -1.70 15.89 -13.34
N ASP A 243 -1.46 16.36 -12.12
CA ASP A 243 -0.29 17.16 -11.78
C ASP A 243 0.90 16.29 -11.34
N LEU A 244 0.67 15.21 -10.59
CA LEU A 244 1.74 14.37 -10.04
C LEU A 244 2.32 13.36 -11.05
N LEU A 245 1.49 12.60 -11.76
CA LEU A 245 1.95 11.48 -12.59
C LEU A 245 2.88 11.93 -13.74
N PRO A 246 2.68 13.08 -14.41
CA PRO A 246 3.61 13.54 -15.44
C PRO A 246 5.03 13.81 -14.91
N GLU A 247 5.18 14.12 -13.61
CA GLU A 247 6.49 14.35 -12.99
C GLU A 247 7.26 13.04 -12.76
N LEU A 248 6.58 11.89 -12.84
CA LEU A 248 7.16 10.55 -12.65
C LEU A 248 7.60 9.90 -13.97
N VAL A 249 7.05 10.34 -15.11
CA VAL A 249 7.42 9.85 -16.45
C VAL A 249 8.93 9.98 -16.74
N PRO A 250 9.61 11.11 -16.44
CA PRO A 250 11.04 11.26 -16.73
C PRO A 250 11.94 10.27 -15.98
N VAL A 251 11.48 9.72 -14.86
CA VAL A 251 12.19 8.70 -14.08
C VAL A 251 11.70 7.28 -14.41
N GLY A 252 10.81 7.12 -15.40
CA GLY A 252 10.34 5.81 -15.89
C GLY A 252 9.23 5.17 -15.07
N ILE A 253 8.57 5.92 -14.18
CA ILE A 253 7.40 5.42 -13.42
C ILE A 253 6.14 5.88 -14.15
N GLU A 254 5.43 4.93 -14.75
CA GLU A 254 4.25 5.20 -15.57
C GLU A 254 3.11 4.24 -15.23
N PHE A 255 1.88 4.75 -15.33
CA PHE A 255 0.66 3.94 -15.23
C PHE A 255 0.07 3.75 -16.61
N GLU A 256 -0.39 2.53 -16.89
CA GLU A 256 -1.12 2.17 -18.11
C GLU A 256 -2.55 1.75 -17.76
N GLU A 257 -3.49 1.97 -18.69
CA GLU A 257 -4.87 1.51 -18.58
C GLU A 257 -4.98 0.04 -19.00
N VAL A 258 -5.74 -0.77 -18.25
CA VAL A 258 -5.88 -2.22 -18.48
C VAL A 258 -7.30 -2.75 -18.35
#